data_AF-A7B7X8-F1
#
_entry.id   AF-A7B7X8-F1
#
_cell.length_a   1.000
_cell.length_b   1.000
_cell.length_c   1.000
_cell.angle_alpha   90.00
_cell.angle_beta   90.00
_cell.angle_gamma   90.00
#
_symmetry.space_group_name_H-M   'P 1'
#
loop_
_entity.id
_entity.type
_entity.pdbx_description
1 polymer ?
#
loop_
_entity_poly.entity_id
_entity_poly.type
_entity_poly.pdbx_seq_one_letter_code
_entity_poly.pdbx_strand_id
1 'polypeptide(L)' 'MNNNKKGRRIYMFERIDYRVIRIDGEYAYLQKLEDENAEEKCVAMALLPPEIQEGCHIAYEMMEYRMIK' A
#
# COMPACT_ATOMS: atom_id res chain seq x y z
N MET A 1 -16.46 -13.37 35.78
CA MET A 1 -16.99 -12.40 34.79
C MET A 1 -16.02 -11.22 34.74
N ASN A 2 -15.34 -10.82 33.67
CA ASN A 2 -15.44 -11.11 32.24
C ASN A 2 -14.04 -10.95 31.62
N ASN A 3 -13.60 -12.01 30.94
CA ASN A 3 -12.39 -12.01 30.14
C ASN A 3 -12.70 -11.34 28.80
N ASN A 4 -12.20 -10.13 28.56
CA ASN A 4 -12.18 -9.60 27.20
C ASN A 4 -10.91 -8.80 26.93
N LYS A 5 -9.76 -9.47 27.09
CA LYS A 5 -8.54 -9.07 26.41
C LYS A 5 -8.74 -9.41 24.93
N LYS A 6 -9.38 -8.51 24.17
CA LYS A 6 -9.42 -8.57 22.71
C LYS A 6 -7.97 -8.58 22.24
N GLY A 7 -7.46 -9.77 21.94
CA GLY A 7 -6.18 -9.96 21.29
C GLY A 7 -6.20 -9.12 20.02
N ARG A 8 -5.41 -8.05 19.98
CA ARG A 8 -5.11 -7.32 18.76
C ARG A 8 -4.51 -8.34 17.82
N ARG A 9 -5.29 -8.81 16.85
CA ARG A 9 -4.79 -9.68 15.79
C ARG A 9 -3.89 -8.80 14.96
N ILE A 10 -2.59 -8.86 15.27
CA ILE A 10 -1.54 -8.17 14.54
C ILE A 10 -1.45 -8.93 13.22
N TYR A 11 -2.21 -8.50 12.22
CA TYR A 11 -2.06 -9.04 10.88
C TYR A 11 -0.78 -8.43 10.29
N MET A 12 0.33 -9.08 10.59
CA MET A 12 1.64 -8.70 10.09
C MET A 12 1.77 -8.90 8.56
N PHE A 13 0.72 -9.43 7.91
CA PHE A 13 0.68 -9.86 6.51
C PHE A 13 -0.66 -9.53 5.81
N GLU A 14 -1.36 -8.48 6.23
CA GLU A 14 -2.54 -8.02 5.47
C GLU A 14 -2.12 -7.33 4.17
N ARG A 15 -2.73 -7.75 3.06
CA ARG A 15 -2.59 -7.09 1.76
C ARG A 15 -3.15 -5.67 1.85
N ILE A 16 -2.39 -4.69 1.38
CA ILE A 16 -2.81 -3.30 1.32
C ILE A 16 -2.83 -2.85 -0.13
N ASP A 17 -3.97 -2.34 -0.59
CA ASP A 17 -4.09 -1.82 -1.94
C ASP A 17 -3.86 -0.31 -1.96
N TYR A 18 -3.06 0.12 -2.92
CA TYR A 18 -2.67 1.51 -3.12
C TYR A 18 -3.01 1.97 -4.53
N ARG A 19 -3.26 3.27 -4.65
CA ARG A 19 -3.29 4.01 -5.92
C ARG A 19 -2.04 4.86 -6.05
N VAL A 20 -1.44 4.85 -7.23
CA VAL A 20 -0.34 5.75 -7.57
C VAL A 20 -0.94 7.12 -7.88
N ILE A 21 -0.68 8.11 -7.04
CA ILE A 21 -1.25 9.46 -7.19
C ILE A 21 -0.38 10.30 -8.13
N ARG A 22 0.94 10.25 -7.94
CA ARG A 22 1.91 10.95 -8.79
C ARG A 22 3.25 10.25 -8.80
N ILE A 23 4.01 10.45 -9.88
CA ILE A 23 5.41 10.04 -10.01
C ILE A 23 6.26 11.29 -10.17
N ASP A 24 7.25 11.46 -9.31
CA ASP A 24 8.19 12.58 -9.33
C ASP A 24 9.64 12.05 -9.32
N GLY A 25 10.29 12.13 -10.49
CA GLY A 25 11.64 11.60 -10.69
C GLY A 25 11.71 10.09 -10.45
N GLU A 26 12.47 9.69 -9.42
CA GLU A 26 12.67 8.28 -9.04
C GLU A 26 11.70 7.80 -7.95
N TYR A 27 10.72 8.63 -7.58
CA TYR A 27 9.78 8.38 -6.49
C TYR A 27 8.33 8.35 -6.98
N ALA A 28 7.52 7.48 -6.37
CA ALA A 28 6.09 7.41 -6.55
C ALA A 28 5.38 7.66 -5.21
N TYR A 29 4.27 8.39 -5.27
CA TYR A 29 3.43 8.70 -4.12
C TYR A 29 2.18 7.83 -4.18
N LEU A 30 1.98 7.02 -3.13
CA LEU A 30 0.93 6.02 -3.06
C LEU A 30 -0.13 6.43 -2.03
N GLN A 31 -1.39 6.47 -2.44
CA GLN A 31 -2.53 6.63 -1.54
C GLN A 31 -3.13 5.26 -1.21
N LYS A 32 -3.46 5.00 0.05
CA LYS A 32 -4.19 3.79 0.41
C LYS A 32 -5.61 3.87 -0.13
N LEU A 33 -6.09 2.79 -0.77
CA LEU A 33 -7.46 2.74 -1.27
C LEU A 33 -8.50 2.66 -0.14
N GLU A 34 -8.16 2.04 0.98
CA GLU A 34 -9.07 1.92 2.13
C GLU A 34 -9.20 3.20 2.95
N ASP A 35 -8.26 4.14 2.80
CA ASP A 35 -8.23 5.40 3.54
C ASP A 35 -7.60 6.51 2.68
N GLU A 36 -8.45 7.28 2.00
CA GLU A 36 -8.05 8.41 1.17
C GLU A 36 -7.52 9.60 1.98
N ASN A 37 -7.78 9.66 3.30
CA ASN A 37 -7.26 10.72 4.17
C ASN A 37 -5.89 10.34 4.78
N ALA A 38 -5.44 9.10 4.58
CA ALA A 38 -4.12 8.68 5.03
C ALA A 38 -3.03 9.46 4.29
N GLU A 39 -1.90 9.67 4.96
CA GLU A 39 -0.73 10.29 4.34
C GLU A 39 -0.22 9.48 3.14
N GLU A 40 0.12 10.17 2.06
CA GLU A 40 0.71 9.58 0.87
C GLU A 40 2.06 8.93 1.21
N LYS A 41 2.23 7.67 0.81
CA LYS A 41 3.49 6.95 1.01
C LYS A 41 4.44 7.24 -0.16
N CYS A 42 5.58 7.83 0.13
CA CYS A 42 6.68 7.98 -0.84
C CYS A 42 7.48 6.68 -0.96
N VAL A 43 7.59 6.13 -2.17
CA VAL A 43 8.27 4.86 -2.46
C VAL A 43 9.16 5.03 -3.70
N ALA A 44 10.39 4.51 -3.65
CA ALA A 44 11.28 4.52 -4.80
C ALA A 44 10.74 3.59 -5.91
N MET A 45 10.79 4.05 -7.17
CA MET A 45 10.31 3.28 -8.33
C MET A 45 11.02 1.93 -8.49
N ALA A 46 12.27 1.81 -8.04
CA ALA A 46 13.03 0.56 -8.06
C ALA A 46 12.38 -0.59 -7.26
N LEU A 47 11.48 -0.27 -6.33
CA LEU A 47 10.74 -1.25 -5.53
C LEU A 47 9.38 -1.62 -6.15
N LEU A 48 8.97 -0.94 -7.21
CA LEU A 48 7.67 -1.07 -7.83
C LEU A 48 7.76 -1.89 -9.13
N PRO A 49 6.64 -2.46 -9.60
CA PRO A 49 6.58 -3.07 -10.92
C PRO A 49 6.98 -2.07 -12.02
N PRO A 50 7.69 -2.51 -13.08
CA PRO A 50 8.16 -1.62 -14.12
C PRO A 50 7.03 -1.02 -14.98
N GLU A 51 5.84 -1.60 -14.96
CA GLU A 51 4.67 -1.12 -15.70
C GLU A 51 3.86 -0.04 -14.95
N ILE A 52 4.39 0.49 -13.83
CA ILE A 52 3.69 1.47 -12.99
C ILE A 52 3.48 2.81 -13.71
N GLN A 53 2.27 3.37 -13.57
CA GLN A 53 1.91 4.70 -14.06
C GLN A 53 1.03 5.41 -13.03
N GLU A 54 0.91 6.73 -13.16
CA GLU A 54 -0.05 7.50 -12.38
C GLU A 54 -1.47 7.00 -12.62
N GLY A 55 -2.24 6.86 -11.54
CA GLY A 55 -3.58 6.28 -11.56
C GLY A 55 -3.64 4.74 -11.50
N CYS A 56 -2.51 4.03 -11.65
CA CYS A 56 -2.50 2.57 -11.49
C CYS A 56 -2.77 2.14 -10.04
N HIS A 57 -3.29 0.92 -9.89
CA HIS A 57 -3.48 0.27 -8.60
C HIS A 57 -2.46 -0.84 -8.39
N ILE A 58 -1.87 -0.87 -7.20
CA ILE A 58 -0.90 -1.89 -6.79
C ILE A 58 -1.25 -2.45 -5.42
N ALA A 59 -0.99 -3.74 -5.23
CA ALA A 59 -1.11 -4.41 -3.96
C ALA A 59 0.27 -4.51 -3.32
N TYR A 60 0.35 -4.19 -2.03
CA TYR A 60 1.50 -4.53 -1.19
C TYR A 60 1.14 -5.74 -0.33
N GLU A 61 1.83 -6.85 -0.54
CA GLU A 61 1.63 -8.10 0.19
C GLU A 61 2.97 -8.83 0.30
N MET A 62 3.27 -9.46 1.46
CA MET A 62 4.52 -10.21 1.67
C MET A 62 5.80 -9.40 1.35
N MET A 63 5.81 -8.09 1.64
CA MET A 63 6.91 -7.16 1.32
C MET A 63 7.16 -6.94 -0.18
N GLU A 64 6.22 -7.32 -1.05
CA GLU A 64 6.32 -7.12 -2.49
C GLU A 64 5.16 -6.26 -3.00
N TYR A 65 5.44 -5.45 -4.03
CA TYR A 65 4.41 -4.72 -4.77
C TYR A 65 4.07 -5.46 -6.07
N ARG A 66 2.77 -5.56 -6.37
CA ARG A 66 2.27 -6.21 -7.59
C ARG A 66 1.16 -5.39 -8.22
N MET A 67 1.10 -5.37 -9.55
CA MET A 67 0.02 -4.74 -10.29
C MET A 67 -1.32 -5.43 -9.98
N ILE A 68 -2.35 -4.63 -9.71
CA ILE A 68 -3.74 -5.09 -9.61
C ILE A 68 -4.40 -4.85 -10.97
N LYS A 69 -5.08 -5.87 -11.50
CA LYS A 69 -5.88 -5.76 -12.73
C LYS A 69 -7.29 -5.24 -12.43
#